data_AF-A0A345H7A0-F1
#
_entry.id   AF-A0A345H7A0-F1
#
_cell.length_a   1.000
_cell.length_b   1.000
_cell.length_c   1.000
_cell.angle_alpha   90.00
_cell.angle_beta   90.00
_cell.angle_gamma   90.00
#
_symmetry.space_group_name_H-M   'P 1'
#
loop_
_entity.id
_entity.type
_entity.pdbx_description
1 polymer ?
#
loop_
_entity_poly.entity_id
_entity_poly.type
_entity_poly.pdbx_seq_one_letter_code
_entity_poly.pdbx_strand_id
1 'polypeptide(L)'
;MKHKLIIAIVCLSLVSCWLTDDDVGGASFTSAYTPVILSRTDFENSITVQAARPIEETGKIYVIGNYLFVNEPYVGFHIINNANPSSPVVEKFLTTPGVTDIIFKGESFYINQAVDLVALKFADGMTNVIETKRVKNVFPVIWAPDGSYTEVTEDEVVVNWTLN
;
A
#
# COMPACT_ATOMS: atom_id res chain seq x y z
N MET A 1 -57.05 -16.51 18.15
CA MET A 1 -56.23 -17.53 17.46
C MET A 1 -55.72 -17.06 16.10
N LYS A 2 -56.56 -16.42 15.27
CA LYS A 2 -56.17 -15.89 13.94
C LYS A 2 -54.99 -14.90 13.97
N HIS A 3 -54.91 -14.00 14.95
CA HIS A 3 -53.79 -13.05 15.06
C HIS A 3 -52.47 -13.69 15.52
N LYS A 4 -52.53 -14.76 16.33
CA LYS A 4 -51.33 -15.53 16.70
C LYS A 4 -50.75 -16.30 15.50
N LEU A 5 -51.62 -16.76 14.60
CA LEU A 5 -51.22 -17.41 13.34
C LEU A 5 -50.56 -16.43 12.37
N ILE A 6 -51.09 -15.21 12.26
CA ILE A 6 -50.52 -14.16 11.41
C ILE A 6 -49.13 -13.74 11.92
N ILE A 7 -48.96 -13.56 13.23
CA ILE A 7 -47.67 -13.21 13.83
C ILE A 7 -46.63 -14.33 13.62
N ALA A 8 -47.02 -15.60 13.74
CA ALA A 8 -46.13 -16.73 13.50
C ALA A 8 -45.68 -16.83 12.01
N ILE A 9 -46.58 -16.54 11.07
CA ILE A 9 -46.26 -16.53 9.62
C ILE A 9 -45.32 -15.37 9.28
N VAL A 10 -45.51 -14.19 9.86
CA VAL A 10 -44.61 -13.04 9.68
C VAL A 10 -43.22 -13.34 10.26
N CYS A 11 -43.13 -13.95 11.44
CA CYS A 11 -41.84 -14.36 12.01
C CYS A 11 -41.12 -15.41 11.15
N LEU A 12 -41.84 -16.35 10.52
CA LEU A 12 -41.23 -17.33 9.60
C LEU A 12 -40.71 -16.68 8.30
N SER A 13 -41.36 -15.62 7.82
CA SER A 13 -40.91 -14.86 6.64
C SER A 13 -39.66 -14.01 6.87
N LEU A 14 -39.28 -13.74 8.13
CA LEU A 14 -38.05 -13.03 8.47
C LEU A 14 -36.81 -13.95 8.51
N VAL A 15 -36.99 -15.27 8.36
CA VAL A 15 -35.90 -16.27 8.40
C VAL A 15 -35.55 -16.82 7.01
N SER A 16 -36.20 -16.34 5.94
CA SER A 16 -36.00 -16.86 4.58
C SER A 16 -34.74 -16.36 3.87
N CYS A 17 -33.94 -15.49 4.50
CA CYS A 17 -32.58 -15.20 4.06
C CYS A 17 -31.59 -15.92 4.95
N TRP A 18 -31.52 -17.25 4.80
CA TRP A 18 -30.27 -17.94 5.03
C TRP A 18 -29.53 -17.84 3.71
N LEU A 19 -28.47 -17.02 3.68
CA LEU A 19 -27.43 -17.17 2.67
C LEU A 19 -26.80 -18.53 2.92
N THR A 20 -27.37 -19.59 2.33
CA THR A 20 -26.66 -20.84 2.17
C THR A 20 -25.55 -20.56 1.16
N ASP A 21 -24.31 -20.84 1.57
CA ASP A 21 -23.06 -20.65 0.81
C ASP A 21 -23.06 -21.39 -0.55
N ASP A 22 -24.11 -22.15 -0.83
CA ASP A 22 -24.25 -23.08 -1.95
C ASP A 22 -24.85 -22.45 -3.24
N ASP A 23 -25.34 -21.20 -3.20
CA ASP A 23 -25.92 -20.51 -4.38
C ASP A 23 -24.90 -19.69 -5.19
N VAL A 24 -23.63 -19.66 -4.76
CA VAL A 24 -22.53 -19.16 -5.61
C VAL A 24 -21.97 -20.37 -6.34
N GLY A 25 -22.49 -20.62 -7.55
CA GLY A 25 -21.84 -21.53 -8.49
C GLY A 25 -20.35 -21.20 -8.55
N GLY A 26 -19.53 -22.10 -8.01
CA GLY A 26 -18.11 -21.91 -7.77
C GLY A 26 -17.33 -21.76 -9.07
N ALA A 27 -17.39 -20.58 -9.68
CA ALA A 27 -16.29 -20.09 -10.46
C ALA A 27 -15.12 -19.97 -9.48
N SER A 28 -14.15 -20.88 -9.57
CA SER A 28 -12.86 -20.68 -8.94
C SER A 28 -12.27 -19.42 -9.55
N PHE A 29 -12.46 -18.27 -8.86
CA PHE A 29 -11.84 -17.02 -9.25
C PHE A 29 -10.35 -17.16 -8.96
N THR A 30 -9.62 -17.67 -9.94
CA THR A 30 -8.15 -17.57 -9.92
C THR A 30 -7.83 -16.12 -10.21
N SER A 31 -7.19 -15.44 -9.25
CA SER A 31 -6.78 -14.05 -9.46
C SER A 31 -5.85 -13.96 -10.68
N ALA A 32 -6.03 -12.90 -11.47
CA ALA A 32 -5.08 -12.57 -12.53
C ALA A 32 -3.78 -11.97 -11.98
N TYR A 33 -3.68 -11.78 -10.65
CA TYR A 33 -2.56 -11.15 -9.99
C TYR A 33 -1.81 -12.12 -9.08
N THR A 34 -0.49 -11.99 -9.04
CA THR A 34 0.39 -12.69 -8.10
C THR A 34 0.89 -11.71 -7.03
N PRO A 35 0.85 -12.07 -5.73
CA PRO A 35 1.33 -11.19 -4.68
C PRO A 35 2.87 -11.12 -4.71
N VAL A 36 3.39 -9.92 -4.52
CA VAL A 36 4.82 -9.70 -4.25
C VAL A 36 4.99 -9.61 -2.74
N ILE A 37 5.70 -10.59 -2.19
CA ILE A 37 5.89 -10.77 -0.74
C ILE A 37 7.37 -10.61 -0.41
N LEU A 38 7.66 -9.87 0.66
CA LEU A 38 8.97 -9.81 1.27
C LEU A 38 8.95 -10.49 2.65
N SER A 39 10.09 -11.05 3.05
CA SER A 39 10.29 -11.41 4.45
C SER A 39 10.23 -10.14 5.31
N ARG A 40 9.80 -10.25 6.55
CA ARG A 40 9.71 -9.13 7.50
C ARG A 40 11.05 -8.42 7.65
N THR A 41 12.14 -9.19 7.73
CA THR A 41 13.51 -8.66 7.84
C THR A 41 13.90 -7.88 6.59
N ASP A 42 13.68 -8.42 5.39
CA ASP A 42 14.04 -7.74 4.15
C ASP A 42 13.18 -6.48 3.95
N PHE A 43 11.90 -6.57 4.27
CA PHE A 43 10.96 -5.46 4.22
C PHE A 43 11.39 -4.28 5.11
N GLU A 44 11.77 -4.54 6.37
CA GLU A 44 12.20 -3.51 7.31
C GLU A 44 13.55 -2.88 6.90
N ASN A 45 14.41 -3.61 6.19
CA ASN A 45 15.71 -3.13 5.71
C ASN A 45 15.68 -2.63 4.25
N SER A 46 14.51 -2.58 3.59
CA SER A 46 14.40 -2.29 2.16
C SER A 46 14.45 -0.80 1.79
N ILE A 47 14.29 0.10 2.76
CA ILE A 47 14.24 1.55 2.50
C ILE A 47 15.65 2.06 2.22
N THR A 48 15.92 2.44 0.98
CA THR A 48 17.25 2.88 0.56
C THR A 48 17.16 4.01 -0.46
N VAL A 49 18.17 4.88 -0.45
CA VAL A 49 18.34 5.90 -1.50
C VAL A 49 19.29 5.34 -2.54
N GLN A 50 18.90 5.42 -3.80
CA GLN A 50 19.61 4.91 -4.96
C GLN A 50 19.85 6.04 -5.98
N ALA A 51 20.69 5.75 -6.98
CA ALA A 51 20.91 6.65 -8.09
C ALA A 51 19.61 6.94 -8.86
N ALA A 52 19.56 8.08 -9.55
CA ALA A 52 18.47 8.40 -10.46
C ALA A 52 18.23 7.27 -11.47
N ARG A 53 16.96 7.04 -11.79
CA ARG A 53 16.52 6.12 -12.83
C ARG A 53 15.38 6.75 -13.64
N PRO A 54 15.08 6.27 -14.86
CA PRO A 54 13.92 6.72 -15.61
C PRO A 54 12.62 6.51 -14.81
N ILE A 55 11.65 7.40 -15.04
CA ILE A 55 10.30 7.25 -14.49
C ILE A 55 9.54 6.26 -15.36
N GLU A 56 9.06 5.17 -14.78
CA GLU A 56 8.32 4.12 -15.49
C GLU A 56 6.82 4.32 -15.33
N GLU A 57 6.36 4.52 -14.09
CA GLU A 57 4.96 4.80 -13.76
C GLU A 57 4.86 6.00 -12.81
N THR A 58 3.76 6.74 -12.90
CA THR A 58 3.56 7.91 -12.02
C THR A 58 2.30 7.75 -11.20
N GLY A 59 2.44 8.04 -9.91
CA GLY A 59 1.35 8.18 -8.95
C GLY A 59 1.25 9.62 -8.47
N LYS A 60 1.20 9.78 -7.15
CA LYS A 60 1.06 11.09 -6.51
C LYS A 60 2.35 11.91 -6.59
N ILE A 61 2.21 13.23 -6.65
CA ILE A 61 3.30 14.20 -6.70
C ILE A 61 3.25 15.09 -5.46
N TYR A 62 4.39 15.25 -4.80
CA TYR A 62 4.54 16.08 -3.61
C TYR A 62 5.58 17.17 -3.84
N VAL A 63 5.26 18.41 -3.50
CA VAL A 63 6.16 19.57 -3.63
C VAL A 63 6.70 19.95 -2.26
N ILE A 64 8.02 19.85 -2.08
CA ILE A 64 8.70 20.11 -0.81
C ILE A 64 9.88 21.05 -1.07
N GLY A 65 9.68 22.34 -0.80
CA GLY A 65 10.63 23.37 -1.18
C GLY A 65 10.86 23.36 -2.69
N ASN A 66 12.12 23.18 -3.11
CA ASN A 66 12.50 23.08 -4.53
C ASN A 66 12.49 21.64 -5.07
N TYR A 67 12.04 20.66 -4.31
CA TYR A 67 12.03 19.26 -4.74
C TYR A 67 10.62 18.77 -5.04
N LEU A 68 10.50 17.89 -6.02
CA LEU A 68 9.33 17.06 -6.25
C LEU A 68 9.65 15.63 -5.80
N PHE A 69 8.71 15.02 -5.09
CA PHE A 69 8.70 13.59 -4.83
C PHE A 69 7.57 12.99 -5.65
N VAL A 70 7.93 12.26 -6.71
CA VAL A 70 6.96 11.61 -7.61
C VAL A 70 6.92 10.14 -7.27
N ASN A 71 5.78 9.66 -6.81
CA ASN A 71 5.59 8.26 -6.44
C ASN A 71 5.59 7.37 -7.68
N GLU A 72 6.28 6.24 -7.58
CA GLU A 72 5.98 5.05 -8.37
C GLU A 72 5.22 4.09 -7.44
N PRO A 73 3.93 3.80 -7.71
CA PRO A 73 3.08 3.05 -6.78
C PRO A 73 3.72 1.74 -6.35
N TYR A 74 3.79 1.50 -5.03
CA TYR A 74 4.36 0.31 -4.41
C TYR A 74 5.87 0.09 -4.62
N VAL A 75 6.58 0.99 -5.29
CA VAL A 75 8.02 0.85 -5.56
C VAL A 75 8.84 1.91 -4.82
N GLY A 76 8.45 3.18 -4.86
CA GLY A 76 9.23 4.25 -4.23
C GLY A 76 8.88 5.65 -4.70
N PHE A 77 9.85 6.57 -4.56
CA PHE A 77 9.73 7.96 -4.99
C PHE A 77 10.93 8.43 -5.79
N HIS A 78 10.67 9.01 -6.95
CA HIS A 78 11.64 9.84 -7.64
C HIS A 78 11.84 11.14 -6.88
N ILE A 79 13.09 11.48 -6.63
CA ILE A 79 13.50 12.74 -6.03
C ILE A 79 14.01 13.64 -7.16
N ILE A 80 13.25 14.69 -7.43
CA ILE A 80 13.47 15.56 -8.57
C ILE A 80 13.78 16.96 -8.06
N ASN A 81 14.93 17.49 -8.45
CA ASN A 81 15.26 18.89 -8.23
C ASN A 81 14.49 19.76 -9.24
N ASN A 82 13.65 20.63 -8.70
CA ASN A 82 12.75 21.50 -9.43
C ASN A 82 13.03 22.99 -9.12
N ALA A 83 14.29 23.33 -8.81
CA ALA A 83 14.72 24.71 -8.61
C ALA A 83 14.52 25.57 -9.89
N ASN A 84 14.62 24.95 -11.07
CA ASN A 84 14.17 25.53 -12.34
C ASN A 84 12.99 24.70 -12.89
N PRO A 85 11.73 25.16 -12.72
CA PRO A 85 10.55 24.43 -13.19
C PRO A 85 10.48 24.20 -14.69
N SER A 86 11.22 24.97 -15.50
CA SER A 86 11.29 24.75 -16.96
C SER A 86 12.26 23.62 -17.33
N SER A 87 13.06 23.12 -16.40
CA SER A 87 14.07 22.07 -16.62
C SER A 87 14.34 21.27 -15.32
N PRO A 88 13.37 20.49 -14.83
CA PRO A 88 13.56 19.64 -13.65
C PRO A 88 14.58 18.53 -13.90
N VAL A 89 15.28 18.11 -12.84
CA VAL A 89 16.33 17.07 -12.91
C VAL A 89 16.02 15.95 -11.92
N VAL A 90 15.88 14.71 -12.41
CA VAL A 90 15.77 13.53 -11.54
C VAL A 90 17.15 13.26 -10.94
N GLU A 91 17.29 13.40 -9.63
CA GLU A 91 18.58 13.26 -8.96
C GLU A 91 18.77 11.88 -8.33
N LYS A 92 17.72 11.32 -7.72
CA LYS A 92 17.77 10.08 -6.93
C LYS A 92 16.45 9.34 -6.95
N PHE A 93 16.49 8.10 -6.49
CA PHE A 93 15.31 7.30 -6.24
C PHE A 93 15.30 6.79 -4.79
N LEU A 94 14.21 7.03 -4.07
CA LEU A 94 13.97 6.47 -2.74
C LEU A 94 13.19 5.17 -2.91
N THR A 95 13.89 4.05 -2.89
CA THR A 95 13.29 2.71 -2.91
C THR A 95 12.57 2.48 -1.61
N THR A 96 11.27 2.17 -1.69
CA THR A 96 10.42 1.95 -0.53
C THR A 96 9.27 1.03 -0.94
N PRO A 97 9.50 -0.29 -0.98
CA PRO A 97 8.50 -1.26 -1.41
C PRO A 97 7.19 -1.13 -0.62
N GLY A 98 6.07 -1.20 -1.33
CA GLY A 98 4.73 -1.08 -0.75
C GLY A 98 4.30 0.32 -0.37
N VAL A 99 5.09 1.35 -0.68
CA VAL A 99 4.71 2.73 -0.37
C VAL A 99 3.68 3.28 -1.34
N THR A 100 2.75 4.09 -0.83
CA THR A 100 1.80 4.83 -1.68
C THR A 100 1.78 6.33 -1.39
N ASP A 101 2.21 6.75 -0.20
CA ASP A 101 2.15 8.14 0.28
C ASP A 101 3.39 8.54 1.09
N ILE A 102 3.69 9.83 1.04
CA ILE A 102 4.73 10.48 1.83
C ILE A 102 4.21 11.82 2.36
N ILE A 103 4.56 12.17 3.60
CA ILE A 103 4.25 13.48 4.17
C ILE A 103 5.43 14.01 4.97
N PHE A 104 5.73 15.31 4.83
CA PHE A 104 6.84 15.96 5.51
C PHE A 104 6.35 16.79 6.69
N LYS A 105 7.10 16.75 7.80
CA LYS A 105 6.89 17.58 8.99
C LYS A 105 8.25 17.98 9.56
N GLY A 106 8.66 19.22 9.26
CA GLY A 106 9.99 19.69 9.61
C GLY A 106 11.05 18.87 8.88
N GLU A 107 12.04 18.36 9.61
CA GLU A 107 13.13 17.52 9.06
C GLU A 107 12.75 16.05 8.88
N SER A 108 11.62 15.64 9.46
CA SER A 108 11.13 14.26 9.37
C SER A 108 10.10 14.14 8.27
N PHE A 109 10.04 12.96 7.68
CA PHE A 109 8.95 12.57 6.80
C PHE A 109 8.41 11.21 7.21
N TYR A 110 7.17 10.96 6.84
CA TYR A 110 6.44 9.76 7.19
C TYR A 110 5.93 9.11 5.91
N ILE A 111 5.98 7.79 5.88
CA ILE A 111 5.50 6.98 4.77
C ILE A 111 4.59 5.87 5.29
N ASN A 112 3.65 5.46 4.46
CA ASN A 112 2.89 4.23 4.65
C ASN A 112 3.56 3.11 3.83
N GLN A 113 4.59 2.49 4.41
CA GLN A 113 5.24 1.36 3.76
C GLN A 113 4.36 0.13 3.97
N ALA A 114 3.58 -0.28 2.97
CA ALA A 114 2.61 -1.37 3.08
C ALA A 114 1.78 -1.30 4.39
N VAL A 115 1.96 -2.28 5.28
CA VAL A 115 1.23 -2.38 6.56
C VAL A 115 1.79 -1.48 7.67
N ASP A 116 2.94 -0.82 7.46
CA ASP A 116 3.67 -0.08 8.49
C ASP A 116 3.62 1.45 8.27
N LEU A 117 3.60 2.19 9.38
CA LEU A 117 3.90 3.62 9.40
C LEU A 117 5.36 3.82 9.81
N VAL A 118 6.14 4.46 8.94
CA VAL A 118 7.59 4.67 9.17
C VAL A 118 7.90 6.15 9.19
N ALA A 119 8.64 6.59 10.22
CA ALA A 119 9.16 7.93 10.37
C ALA A 119 10.66 7.95 10.02
N LEU A 120 11.01 8.75 9.03
CA LEU A 120 12.34 8.83 8.44
C LEU A 120 12.89 10.25 8.52
N LYS A 121 14.20 10.36 8.40
CA LYS A 121 14.91 11.62 8.12
C LYS A 121 15.91 11.39 7.01
N PHE A 122 16.09 12.37 6.13
CA PHE A 122 17.22 12.34 5.21
C PHE A 122 18.51 12.67 5.96
N ALA A 123 19.61 12.02 5.55
CA ALA A 123 20.96 12.25 6.04
C ALA A 123 21.90 12.56 4.86
N ASP A 124 23.05 13.16 5.17
CA ASP A 124 24.17 13.34 4.23
C ASP A 124 23.75 13.94 2.88
N GLY A 125 22.99 15.04 2.92
CA GLY A 125 22.50 15.69 1.70
C GLY A 125 21.57 14.78 0.87
N MET A 126 20.67 14.07 1.54
CA MET A 126 19.69 13.16 0.92
C MET A 126 20.34 11.97 0.20
N THR A 127 21.56 11.58 0.58
CA THR A 127 22.22 10.37 0.03
C THR A 127 21.87 9.11 0.82
N ASN A 128 21.34 9.27 2.03
CA ASN A 128 20.81 8.19 2.84
C ASN A 128 19.57 8.65 3.62
N VAL A 129 18.86 7.70 4.19
CA VAL A 129 17.77 7.90 5.13
C VAL A 129 18.07 7.20 6.45
N ILE A 130 17.57 7.77 7.54
CA ILE A 130 17.62 7.18 8.87
C ILE A 130 16.19 6.88 9.28
N GLU A 131 15.90 5.61 9.52
CA GLU A 131 14.67 5.19 10.19
C GLU A 131 14.74 5.59 11.66
N THR A 132 13.87 6.52 12.05
CA THR A 132 13.80 7.01 13.44
C THR A 132 12.79 6.25 14.27
N LYS A 133 11.73 5.75 13.62
CA LYS A 133 10.68 4.95 14.25
C LYS A 133 9.88 4.21 13.20
N ARG A 134 9.42 3.02 13.57
CA ARG A 134 8.43 2.24 12.83
C ARG A 134 7.32 1.81 13.78
N VAL A 135 6.08 1.93 13.31
CA VAL A 135 4.90 1.38 13.97
C VAL A 135 4.34 0.32 13.05
N LYS A 136 4.47 -0.95 13.47
CA LYS A 136 4.13 -2.10 12.64
C LYS A 136 2.61 -2.31 12.57
N ASN A 137 2.14 -2.83 11.44
CA ASN A 137 0.75 -3.30 11.24
C ASN A 137 -0.33 -2.25 11.59
N VAL A 138 -0.11 -0.99 11.21
CA VAL A 138 -1.06 0.11 11.38
C VAL A 138 -2.06 0.17 10.24
N PHE A 139 -1.63 -0.22 9.03
CA PHE A 139 -2.45 -0.19 7.83
C PHE A 139 -2.92 -1.60 7.44
N PRO A 140 -4.08 -1.71 6.75
CA PRO A 140 -4.53 -2.98 6.18
C PRO A 140 -3.52 -3.56 5.18
N VAL A 141 -3.55 -4.88 5.03
CA VAL A 141 -2.80 -5.59 3.98
C VAL A 141 -3.29 -5.12 2.60
N ILE A 142 -2.36 -4.98 1.65
CA ILE A 142 -2.67 -4.60 0.27
C ILE A 142 -3.41 -5.76 -0.41
N TRP A 143 -4.61 -5.50 -0.91
CA TRP A 143 -5.38 -6.44 -1.73
C TRP A 143 -5.03 -6.29 -3.21
N ALA A 144 -5.25 -7.34 -3.97
CA ALA A 144 -5.14 -7.29 -5.42
C ALA A 144 -6.20 -6.33 -6.00
N PRO A 145 -5.97 -5.76 -7.20
CA PRO A 145 -6.95 -4.90 -7.85
C PRO A 145 -8.32 -5.55 -8.11
N ASP A 146 -8.37 -6.88 -8.22
CA ASP A 146 -9.61 -7.65 -8.36
C ASP A 146 -10.27 -8.01 -7.01
N GLY A 147 -9.72 -7.53 -5.90
CA GLY A 147 -10.22 -7.80 -4.54
C GLY A 147 -9.69 -9.09 -3.91
N SER A 148 -8.86 -9.87 -4.61
CA SER A 148 -8.23 -11.06 -4.06
C SER A 148 -7.24 -10.72 -2.95
N TYR A 149 -7.09 -11.62 -1.98
CA TYR A 149 -6.11 -11.52 -0.92
C TYR A 149 -5.35 -12.84 -0.76
N THR A 150 -4.18 -12.77 -0.13
CA THR A 150 -3.42 -13.95 0.28
C THR A 150 -3.25 -13.91 1.79
N GLU A 151 -3.30 -15.08 2.42
CA GLU A 151 -2.85 -15.22 3.80
C GLU A 151 -1.32 -15.11 3.81
N VAL A 152 -0.79 -14.36 4.78
CA VAL A 152 0.65 -14.23 5.03
C VAL A 152 0.91 -14.49 6.51
N THR A 153 2.09 -15.01 6.80
CA THR A 153 2.56 -15.17 8.19
C THR A 153 2.99 -13.82 8.78
N GLU A 154 3.24 -13.76 10.09
CA GLU A 154 3.73 -12.53 10.75
C GLU A 154 5.10 -12.06 10.19
N ASP A 155 5.89 -13.02 9.69
CA ASP A 155 7.21 -12.83 9.10
C ASP A 155 7.17 -12.49 7.60
N GLU A 156 5.99 -12.22 7.04
CA GLU A 156 5.80 -11.90 5.63
C GLU A 156 4.98 -10.62 5.46
N VAL A 157 5.28 -9.87 4.40
CA VAL A 157 4.58 -8.63 4.05
C VAL A 157 4.29 -8.60 2.56
N VAL A 158 3.01 -8.48 2.21
CA VAL A 158 2.59 -8.16 0.84
C VAL A 158 2.94 -6.70 0.55
N VAL A 159 3.82 -6.47 -0.42
CA VAL A 159 4.25 -5.13 -0.82
C VAL A 159 3.66 -4.68 -2.15
N ASN A 160 3.21 -5.60 -3.01
CA ASN A 160 2.57 -5.27 -4.28
C ASN A 160 1.78 -6.48 -4.81
N TRP A 161 1.04 -6.29 -5.90
CA TRP A 161 0.44 -7.34 -6.72
C TRP A 161 0.76 -7.08 -8.20
N THR A 162 1.25 -8.10 -8.91
CA THR A 162 1.61 -7.99 -10.33
C THR A 162 0.66 -8.81 -11.18
N LEU A 163 0.19 -8.24 -12.29
CA LEU A 163 -0.63 -8.95 -13.27
C LEU A 163 0.21 -10.06 -13.93
N ASN A 164 -0.37 -11.26 -14.04
CA ASN A 164 0.24 -12.44 -14.67
C ASN A 164 0.45 -12.29 -16.18
#